data_AF-A0A529MMI4-F1
#
_entry.id   AF-A0A529MMI4-F1
#
_cell.length_a   1.000
_cell.length_b   1.000
_cell.length_c   1.000
_cell.angle_alpha   90.00
_cell.angle_beta   90.00
_cell.angle_gamma   90.00
#
_symmetry.space_group_name_H-M   'P 1'
#
loop_
_entity.id
_entity.type
_entity.pdbx_description
1 polymer ?
#
loop_
_entity_poly.entity_id
_entity_poly.type
_entity_poly.pdbx_seq_one_letter_code
_entity_poly.pdbx_strand_id
1 'polypeptide(L)'
;IQFMTMTAQRSQLINFSRPYYVEGVALLTLPGAENKTFDKLLAAGSATRVSILQNVDAETSVRFALPQAQVMQIDTQANVLQALESKRVDAAAVDLSTVRWLASRNPDKYFDAGKSWYSMLYG
;
A
#
# COMPACT_ATOMS: atom_id res chain seq x y z
N ILE A 1 -15.84 19.41 -17.12
CA ILE A 1 -14.79 18.42 -17.50
C ILE A 1 -15.19 17.12 -16.81
N GLN A 2 -15.70 16.16 -17.57
CA GLN A 2 -16.32 14.92 -17.07
C GLN A 2 -15.29 13.80 -17.17
N PHE A 3 -15.00 13.10 -16.07
CA PHE A 3 -14.16 11.90 -16.08
C PHE A 3 -15.01 10.68 -15.75
N MET A 4 -15.08 9.77 -16.71
CA MET A 4 -15.79 8.51 -16.62
C MET A 4 -14.97 7.51 -15.80
N THR A 5 -15.60 6.88 -14.80
CA THR A 5 -15.08 5.69 -14.11
C THR A 5 -15.01 4.54 -15.12
N MET A 6 -13.80 4.12 -15.49
CA MET A 6 -13.60 2.91 -16.28
C MET A 6 -13.80 1.68 -15.39
N THR A 7 -14.92 0.98 -15.54
CA THR A 7 -15.13 -0.36 -14.99
C THR A 7 -14.94 -1.42 -16.09
N ALA A 8 -14.15 -2.45 -15.77
CA ALA A 8 -14.12 -3.83 -16.30
C ALA A 8 -14.14 -4.15 -17.82
N GLN A 9 -13.66 -3.29 -18.73
CA GLN A 9 -13.70 -3.63 -20.17
C GLN A 9 -12.40 -3.39 -20.97
N ARG A 10 -11.25 -3.86 -20.46
CA ARG A 10 -10.00 -3.99 -21.25
C ARG A 10 -9.23 -5.29 -20.96
N SER A 11 -9.91 -6.43 -21.03
CA SER A 11 -9.30 -7.77 -20.87
C SER A 11 -8.94 -8.44 -22.21
N GLN A 12 -8.90 -7.74 -23.34
CA GLN A 12 -8.57 -8.37 -24.61
C GLN A 12 -7.65 -7.48 -25.45
N LEU A 13 -6.59 -8.12 -25.95
CA LEU A 13 -5.53 -7.60 -26.82
C LEU A 13 -4.41 -6.89 -26.07
N ILE A 14 -3.41 -7.68 -25.64
CA ILE A 14 -2.00 -7.54 -26.05
C ILE A 14 -1.31 -8.84 -25.61
N ASN A 15 -0.56 -9.44 -26.53
CA ASN A 15 0.24 -10.63 -26.28
C ASN A 15 1.42 -10.20 -25.37
N PHE A 16 1.27 -10.31 -24.05
CA PHE A 16 2.32 -9.88 -23.14
C PHE A 16 3.51 -10.85 -23.21
N SER A 17 4.66 -10.33 -23.61
CA SER A 17 5.97 -10.88 -23.29
C SER A 17 6.05 -11.20 -21.79
N ARG A 18 6.87 -12.20 -21.43
CA ARG A 18 7.06 -12.65 -20.04
C ARG A 18 7.19 -11.42 -19.11
N PRO A 19 6.32 -11.26 -18.10
CA PRO A 19 6.25 -10.02 -17.35
C PRO A 19 7.56 -9.74 -16.60
N TYR A 20 8.12 -8.56 -16.84
CA TYR A 20 9.38 -8.12 -16.22
C TYR A 20 9.15 -7.37 -14.90
N TYR A 21 7.90 -7.04 -14.55
CA TYR A 21 7.60 -6.18 -13.41
C TYR A 21 6.29 -6.55 -12.70
N VAL A 22 6.32 -6.61 -11.37
CA VAL A 22 5.14 -6.88 -10.52
C VAL A 22 4.83 -5.60 -9.74
N GLU A 23 3.65 -5.05 -9.96
CA GLU A 23 3.13 -3.92 -9.19
C GLU A 23 1.93 -4.32 -8.37
N GLY A 24 1.61 -3.56 -7.34
CA GLY A 24 0.46 -3.75 -6.47
C GLY A 24 0.52 -2.79 -5.30
N VAL A 25 -0.40 -2.91 -4.36
CA VAL A 25 -0.33 -2.14 -3.11
C VAL A 25 0.47 -2.95 -2.10
N ALA A 26 1.34 -2.30 -1.34
CA ALA A 26 2.13 -2.90 -0.27
C ALA A 26 2.18 -1.99 0.96
N LEU A 27 2.60 -2.56 2.09
CA LEU A 27 2.66 -1.87 3.37
C LEU A 27 4.09 -1.49 3.75
N LEU A 28 4.32 -0.21 3.99
CA LEU A 28 5.52 0.34 4.56
C LEU A 28 5.31 0.61 6.05
N THR A 29 6.27 0.24 6.90
CA THR A 29 6.25 0.49 8.35
C THR A 29 7.59 1.07 8.82
N LEU A 30 7.70 1.40 10.11
CA LEU A 30 8.96 1.83 10.72
C LEU A 30 9.78 0.60 11.23
N PRO A 31 11.10 0.53 10.98
CA PRO A 31 11.94 -0.61 11.40
C PRO A 31 11.96 -0.89 12.90
N GLY A 32 11.77 0.14 13.72
CA GLY A 32 11.72 0.06 15.18
C GLY A 32 10.32 -0.15 15.76
N ALA A 33 9.27 -0.19 14.93
CA ALA A 33 7.91 -0.40 15.42
C ALA A 33 7.72 -1.86 15.87
N GLU A 34 7.04 -2.05 17.00
CA GLU A 34 6.73 -3.39 17.49
C GLU A 34 5.86 -4.17 16.51
N ASN A 35 4.92 -3.49 15.84
CA ASN A 35 3.97 -4.02 14.87
C ASN A 35 4.40 -3.88 13.40
N LYS A 36 5.71 -3.85 13.11
CA LYS A 36 6.24 -3.61 11.75
C LYS A 36 5.94 -4.69 10.70
N THR A 37 5.56 -5.91 11.09
CA THR A 37 5.27 -7.00 10.15
C THR A 37 3.77 -7.12 9.89
N PHE A 38 3.41 -7.61 8.70
CA PHE A 38 2.01 -7.80 8.33
C PHE A 38 1.22 -8.62 9.37
N ASP A 39 1.77 -9.74 9.86
CA ASP A 39 1.09 -10.58 10.84
C ASP A 39 0.77 -9.83 12.14
N LYS A 40 1.65 -8.91 12.56
CA LYS A 40 1.42 -8.09 13.74
C LYS A 40 0.41 -6.97 13.48
N LEU A 41 0.43 -6.35 12.31
CA LEU A 41 -0.61 -5.40 11.88
C LEU A 41 -1.98 -6.08 11.82
N LEU A 42 -2.03 -7.31 11.33
CA LEU A 42 -3.26 -8.10 11.25
C LEU A 42 -3.77 -8.49 12.65
N ALA A 43 -2.88 -8.98 13.52
CA ALA A 43 -3.22 -9.37 14.88
C ALA A 43 -3.71 -8.19 15.74
N ALA A 44 -3.20 -6.98 15.50
CA ALA A 44 -3.64 -5.77 16.19
C ALA A 44 -5.05 -5.28 15.76
N GLY A 45 -5.59 -5.78 14.64
CA GLY A 45 -6.98 -5.55 14.24
C GLY A 45 -7.35 -4.07 14.19
N SER A 46 -8.35 -3.66 14.96
CA SER A 46 -8.84 -2.28 15.02
C SER A 46 -7.89 -1.27 15.67
N ALA A 47 -6.81 -1.74 16.30
CA ALA A 47 -5.75 -0.87 16.80
C ALA A 47 -4.77 -0.46 15.69
N THR A 48 -4.73 -1.18 14.56
CA THR A 48 -3.87 -0.87 13.42
C THR A 48 -4.44 0.33 12.65
N ARG A 49 -3.61 1.36 12.47
CA ARG A 49 -3.92 2.55 11.69
C ARG A 49 -3.08 2.56 10.42
N VAL A 50 -3.72 2.79 9.28
CA VAL A 50 -3.07 2.76 7.96
C VAL A 50 -3.33 4.06 7.21
N SER A 51 -2.28 4.73 6.73
CA SER A 51 -2.42 5.83 5.78
C SER A 51 -2.47 5.31 4.34
N ILE A 52 -3.26 5.95 3.48
CA ILE A 52 -3.31 5.66 2.04
C ILE A 52 -3.69 6.92 1.27
N LEU A 53 -3.23 7.05 0.03
CA LEU A 53 -3.67 8.12 -0.85
C LEU A 53 -5.18 8.03 -1.08
N GLN A 54 -5.88 9.14 -0.89
CA GLN A 54 -7.32 9.23 -1.04
C GLN A 54 -7.72 8.89 -2.48
N ASN A 55 -8.59 7.89 -2.61
CA ASN A 55 -9.27 7.53 -3.85
C ASN A 55 -10.52 6.69 -3.52
N VAL A 56 -11.33 6.39 -4.53
CA VAL A 56 -12.61 5.69 -4.36
C VAL A 56 -12.48 4.26 -3.80
N ASP A 57 -11.35 3.60 -4.04
CA ASP A 57 -11.09 2.21 -3.63
C ASP A 57 -10.13 2.11 -2.45
N ALA A 58 -9.65 3.23 -1.90
CA ALA A 58 -8.54 3.26 -0.94
C ALA A 58 -8.87 2.48 0.34
N GLU A 59 -10.04 2.74 0.93
CA GLU A 59 -10.47 2.05 2.13
C GLU A 59 -10.73 0.56 1.87
N THR A 60 -11.45 0.24 0.79
CA THR A 60 -11.72 -1.14 0.37
C THR A 60 -10.43 -1.92 0.14
N SER A 61 -9.44 -1.27 -0.48
CA SER A 61 -8.12 -1.84 -0.74
C SER A 61 -7.37 -2.18 0.54
N VAL A 62 -7.30 -1.26 1.51
CA VAL A 62 -6.65 -1.53 2.79
C VAL A 62 -7.39 -2.62 3.56
N ARG A 63 -8.73 -2.55 3.62
CA ARG A 63 -9.55 -3.55 4.33
C ARG A 63 -9.50 -4.94 3.69
N PHE A 64 -9.17 -5.05 2.40
CA PHE A 64 -8.90 -6.34 1.77
C PHE A 64 -7.71 -7.07 2.44
N ALA A 65 -6.64 -6.33 2.78
CA ALA A 65 -5.46 -6.89 3.43
C ALA A 65 -5.54 -6.88 4.97
N LEU A 66 -6.12 -5.83 5.55
CA LEU A 66 -6.26 -5.60 6.99
C LEU A 66 -7.73 -5.27 7.33
N PRO A 67 -8.61 -6.28 7.45
CA PRO A 67 -10.07 -6.07 7.50
C PRO A 67 -10.57 -5.12 8.59
N GLN A 68 -9.91 -5.15 9.75
CA GLN A 68 -10.30 -4.38 10.92
C GLN A 68 -9.56 -3.04 11.06
N ALA A 69 -8.56 -2.76 10.23
CA ALA A 69 -7.73 -1.57 10.39
C ALA A 69 -8.53 -0.26 10.27
N GLN A 70 -8.05 0.78 10.94
CA GLN A 70 -8.50 2.15 10.73
C GLN A 70 -7.78 2.73 9.52
N VAL A 71 -8.53 3.26 8.55
CA VAL A 71 -7.97 3.80 7.32
C VAL A 71 -8.01 5.32 7.34
N MET A 72 -6.84 5.94 7.17
CA MET A 72 -6.68 7.38 7.03
C MET A 72 -6.37 7.69 5.57
N GLN A 73 -7.37 8.20 4.85
CA GLN A 73 -7.21 8.68 3.48
C GLN A 73 -6.59 10.07 3.49
N ILE A 74 -5.55 10.27 2.68
CA ILE A 74 -4.72 11.48 2.67
C ILE A 74 -4.58 12.00 1.25
N ASP A 75 -4.51 13.32 1.10
CA ASP A 75 -4.53 14.04 -0.18
C ASP A 75 -3.27 13.92 -1.04
N THR A 76 -2.11 13.61 -0.45
CA THR A 76 -0.84 13.49 -1.19
C THR A 76 0.03 12.31 -0.73
N GLN A 77 0.84 11.77 -1.64
CA GLN A 77 1.79 10.69 -1.33
C GLN A 77 2.83 11.10 -0.28
N ALA A 78 3.28 12.36 -0.31
CA ALA A 78 4.21 12.87 0.69
C ALA A 78 3.59 12.87 2.09
N ASN A 79 2.33 13.30 2.22
CA ASN A 79 1.62 13.31 3.49
C ASN A 79 1.31 11.88 3.99
N VAL A 80 1.13 10.90 3.08
CA VAL A 80 1.01 9.47 3.43
C VAL A 80 2.24 8.96 4.16
N LEU A 81 3.44 9.28 3.64
CA LEU A 81 4.71 8.91 4.28
C LEU A 81 4.96 9.74 5.56
N GLN A 82 4.65 11.03 5.54
CA GLN A 82 4.77 11.89 6.74
C GLN A 82 3.90 11.39 7.90
N ALA A 83 2.70 10.87 7.62
CA ALA A 83 1.85 10.26 8.63
C ALA A 83 2.51 9.04 9.29
N LEU A 84 3.24 8.23 8.52
CA LEU A 84 4.01 7.09 9.04
C LEU A 84 5.20 7.58 9.86
N GLU A 85 5.98 8.51 9.33
CA GLU A 85 7.18 9.05 9.99
C GLU A 85 6.88 9.76 11.31
N SER A 86 5.74 10.46 11.38
CA SER A 86 5.24 11.10 12.60
C SER A 86 4.55 10.14 13.57
N LYS A 87 4.49 8.83 13.26
CA LYS A 87 3.81 7.79 14.06
C LYS A 87 2.31 8.02 14.24
N ARG A 88 1.69 8.83 13.37
CA ARG A 88 0.24 9.04 13.32
C ARG A 88 -0.49 7.80 12.81
N VAL A 89 0.19 6.98 12.02
CA VAL A 89 -0.26 5.65 11.59
C VAL A 89 0.84 4.62 11.85
N ASP A 90 0.46 3.35 11.80
CA ASP A 90 1.36 2.23 12.04
C ASP A 90 1.95 1.69 10.72
N ALA A 91 1.20 1.85 9.62
CA ALA A 91 1.66 1.51 8.28
C ALA A 91 1.16 2.53 7.23
N ALA A 92 1.90 2.66 6.14
CA ALA A 92 1.47 3.36 4.93
C ALA A 92 1.23 2.35 3.81
N ALA A 93 0.06 2.38 3.17
CA ALA A 93 -0.24 1.62 1.98
C ALA A 93 0.15 2.44 0.74
N VAL A 94 1.18 1.98 0.03
CA VAL A 94 1.74 2.63 -1.17
C VAL A 94 2.10 1.58 -2.23
N ASP A 95 2.53 2.00 -3.42
CA ASP A 95 2.90 1.08 -4.50
C ASP A 95 4.06 0.15 -4.09
N LEU A 96 3.98 -1.12 -4.48
CA LEU A 96 4.95 -2.16 -4.14
C LEU A 96 6.38 -1.78 -4.55
N SER A 97 6.54 -1.20 -5.73
CA SER A 97 7.82 -0.69 -6.19
C SER A 97 8.38 0.43 -5.31
N THR A 98 7.51 1.34 -4.88
CA THR A 98 7.85 2.42 -3.95
C THR A 98 8.27 1.85 -2.60
N VAL A 99 7.54 0.86 -2.07
CA VAL A 99 7.92 0.16 -0.82
C VAL A 99 9.31 -0.45 -0.94
N ARG A 100 9.55 -1.23 -1.99
CA ARG A 100 10.84 -1.90 -2.23
C ARG A 100 11.97 -0.88 -2.38
N TRP A 101 11.74 0.18 -3.15
CA TRP A 101 12.74 1.22 -3.35
C TRP A 101 13.06 1.95 -2.05
N LEU A 102 12.05 2.43 -1.30
CA LEU A 102 12.23 3.13 -0.03
C LEU A 102 12.91 2.25 1.03
N ALA A 103 12.46 1.01 1.20
CA ALA A 103 13.05 0.09 2.17
C ALA A 103 14.50 -0.27 1.82
N SER A 104 14.84 -0.41 0.52
CA SER A 104 16.22 -0.70 0.10
C SER A 104 17.15 0.51 0.22
N ARG A 105 16.66 1.72 -0.05
CA ARG A 105 17.45 2.96 -0.01
C ARG A 105 17.60 3.52 1.40
N ASN A 106 16.61 3.27 2.26
CA ASN A 106 16.53 3.83 3.60
C ASN A 106 16.11 2.77 4.63
N PRO A 107 16.90 1.68 4.81
CA PRO A 107 16.55 0.58 5.69
C PRO A 107 16.43 0.99 7.17
N ASP A 108 17.10 2.08 7.57
CA ASP A 108 17.00 2.63 8.93
C ASP A 108 15.70 3.41 9.17
N LYS A 109 14.99 3.80 8.10
CA LYS A 109 13.75 4.59 8.18
C LYS A 109 12.51 3.78 7.84
N TYR A 110 12.62 2.83 6.92
CA TYR A 110 11.47 2.09 6.43
C TYR A 110 11.69 0.59 6.44
N PHE A 111 10.60 -0.13 6.68
CA PHE A 111 10.54 -1.58 6.69
C PHE A 111 9.36 -2.04 5.82
N ASP A 112 9.63 -2.95 4.89
CA ASP A 112 8.58 -3.63 4.11
C ASP A 112 7.87 -4.62 5.04
N ALA A 113 6.56 -4.42 5.26
CA ALA A 113 5.79 -5.27 6.17
C ALA A 113 5.59 -6.70 5.64
N GLY A 114 5.98 -6.98 4.38
CA GLY A 114 6.00 -8.32 3.79
C GLY A 114 4.67 -8.74 3.15
N LYS A 115 3.77 -7.79 2.89
CA LYS A 115 2.49 -8.05 2.23
C LYS A 115 2.27 -7.11 1.06
N SER A 116 1.92 -7.69 -0.08
CA SER A 116 1.33 -6.99 -1.22
C SER A 116 0.02 -7.63 -1.66
N TRP A 117 -0.84 -6.84 -2.32
CA TRP A 117 -2.10 -7.31 -2.91
C TRP A 117 -2.42 -6.53 -4.19
N TYR A 118 -3.45 -7.00 -4.90
CA TYR A 118 -3.80 -6.54 -6.25
C TYR A 118 -2.61 -6.55 -7.20
N SER A 119 -1.79 -7.60 -7.10
CA SER A 119 -0.58 -7.70 -7.90
C SER A 119 -0.91 -7.83 -9.39
N MET A 120 -0.42 -6.88 -10.18
CA MET A 120 -0.53 -6.87 -11.63
C MET A 120 0.84 -7.18 -12.24
N LEU A 121 0.85 -8.02 -13.26
CA LEU A 121 2.02 -8.36 -14.03
C LEU A 121 2.11 -7.41 -15.22
N TYR A 122 3.18 -6.61 -15.27
CA TYR A 122 3.50 -5.73 -16.40
C TYR A 122 4.63 -6.35 -17.22
N GLY A 123 4.51 -6.34 -18.54
CA GLY A 123 5.47 -6.89 -19.50
C GLY A 123 5.62 -6.06 -20.75
#